data_AF-A0AAN7UHB5-F1
#
_entry.id   AF-A0AAN7UHB5-F1
#
_cell.length_a   1.000
_cell.length_b   1.000
_cell.length_c   1.000
_cell.angle_alpha   90.00
_cell.angle_beta   90.00
_cell.angle_gamma   90.00
#
_symmetry.space_group_name_H-M   'P 1'
#
loop_
_entity.id
_entity.type
_entity.pdbx_description
1 polymer ?
#
loop_
_entity_poly.entity_id
_entity_poly.type
_entity_poly.pdbx_seq_one_letter_code
_entity_poly.pdbx_strand_id
1 'polypeptide(L)'
;MTKFNKSINVKCIDDSLKDSMVSYQNIGNHYIGRGTFEQLQEKKCSRKQVTITLNDDNTVYISSTGINPSYLKKAEEEFFVQMTKDQNYSLEDGDCFSLLFEMYTFLVTFQPLNNNNNAIHEDKKRKQIDHQQQQVLQQQQKKEYQSDENEDINKKKKIDVTGTKLQCPFGSKCYRKNPDHFIEYVHDGNNNNNNNNSNSNSNSNSNSNSNSNSNSNSNSNSNSNSNSNSYNNNNNNNNNSDNEGSKNEGNENNNGNHKNEPSFSPPMIVQPTNKSDINQPKSKTLINDIKNTTTTINTNATSAKIATSATPSTTTAIIQAKTTNTNDSFDESNSNISKIIGQKYRKKRLTDAFKERSLAFPFISTSTFGFNIEKATEIAAKAISEYLHFHEKEDDIKLKMMVEKSIYSDTLIQSFKKHFNDKWDKRFEIIKIENSNCLEQFSLGCKLFATESTWRLKKTPQNKQLYEMLDTSVFEKETKNLYANCGKIGKVYPVPLQNNKQLIDSILHREYGIDIVILVLGVNMNPNKPDAFKEDSELAKPLLLETYHSLFNTLDNF
;
A
#
# COMPACT_ATOMS: atom_id res chain seq x y z
N MET A 1 -17.75 24.97 -42.01
CA MET A 1 -17.33 24.67 -40.63
C MET A 1 -18.18 23.54 -40.13
N THR A 2 -17.61 22.34 -40.03
CA THR A 2 -18.23 21.20 -39.32
C THR A 2 -18.42 21.61 -37.86
N LYS A 3 -19.59 21.34 -37.28
CA LYS A 3 -19.81 21.53 -35.84
C LYS A 3 -19.56 20.19 -35.14
N PHE A 4 -18.69 20.19 -34.14
CA PHE A 4 -18.57 19.09 -33.20
C PHE A 4 -19.95 18.81 -32.60
N ASN A 5 -20.45 17.57 -32.73
CA ASN A 5 -21.87 17.26 -32.54
C ASN A 5 -22.25 16.76 -31.14
N LYS A 6 -21.30 16.84 -30.20
CA LYS A 6 -21.45 16.42 -28.79
C LYS A 6 -21.04 17.57 -27.85
N SER A 7 -21.48 17.50 -26.59
CA SER A 7 -20.92 18.26 -25.47
C SER A 7 -20.14 17.28 -24.61
N ILE A 8 -18.85 17.56 -24.39
CA ILE A 8 -18.02 16.77 -23.47
C ILE A 8 -18.15 17.39 -22.09
N ASN A 9 -18.63 16.62 -21.11
CA ASN A 9 -18.68 17.03 -19.72
C ASN A 9 -17.57 16.30 -18.96
N VAL A 10 -16.75 17.08 -18.24
CA VAL A 10 -15.63 16.60 -17.44
C VAL A 10 -15.95 16.92 -15.99
N LYS A 11 -16.34 15.90 -15.21
CA LYS A 11 -16.79 16.03 -13.81
C LYS A 11 -15.78 15.40 -12.86
N CYS A 12 -15.39 16.11 -11.80
CA CYS A 12 -14.59 15.54 -10.72
C CYS A 12 -15.38 14.43 -10.00
N ILE A 13 -14.73 13.28 -9.79
CA ILE A 13 -15.30 12.09 -9.13
C ILE A 13 -14.58 11.69 -7.86
N ASP A 14 -13.55 12.44 -7.45
CA ASP A 14 -12.97 12.38 -6.10
C ASP A 14 -13.28 13.64 -5.29
N ASP A 15 -13.14 13.54 -3.97
CA ASP A 15 -13.48 14.61 -3.01
C ASP A 15 -12.62 15.89 -3.13
N SER A 16 -11.62 15.92 -4.02
CA SER A 16 -10.72 17.07 -4.16
C SER A 16 -11.44 18.33 -4.65
N LEU A 17 -12.50 18.19 -5.45
CA LEU A 17 -13.26 19.29 -6.04
C LEU A 17 -14.77 18.97 -6.06
N LYS A 18 -15.46 19.24 -4.94
CA LYS A 18 -16.90 19.01 -4.70
C LYS A 18 -17.77 19.15 -5.97
N ASP A 19 -18.17 18.01 -6.54
CA ASP A 19 -19.01 17.88 -7.75
C ASP A 19 -18.62 18.77 -8.96
N SER A 20 -17.38 19.27 -9.00
CA SER A 20 -16.98 20.31 -9.94
C SER A 20 -16.93 19.80 -11.38
N MET A 21 -17.66 20.47 -12.28
CA MET A 21 -17.83 20.07 -13.68
C MET A 21 -17.51 21.21 -14.63
N VAL A 22 -16.92 20.89 -15.78
CA VAL A 22 -16.73 21.79 -16.92
C VAL A 22 -17.21 21.12 -18.20
N SER A 23 -17.77 21.89 -19.14
CA SER A 23 -18.33 21.40 -20.40
C SER A 23 -17.66 22.04 -21.61
N TYR A 24 -17.34 21.23 -22.62
CA TYR A 24 -16.68 21.67 -23.86
C TYR A 24 -17.53 21.30 -25.10
N GLN A 25 -17.77 22.30 -25.95
CA GLN A 25 -18.62 22.20 -27.16
C GLN A 25 -17.96 22.81 -28.41
N ASN A 26 -16.88 23.57 -28.24
CA ASN A 26 -16.17 24.25 -29.33
C ASN A 26 -14.94 23.44 -29.76
N ILE A 27 -14.70 23.35 -31.06
CA ILE A 27 -13.50 22.75 -31.65
C ILE A 27 -12.24 23.49 -31.18
N GLY A 28 -11.15 22.76 -30.95
CA GLY A 28 -9.86 23.28 -30.49
C GLY A 28 -9.39 22.75 -29.14
N ASN A 29 -8.40 23.43 -28.56
CA ASN A 29 -7.65 22.99 -27.39
C ASN A 29 -8.20 23.60 -26.09
N HIS A 30 -8.65 22.75 -25.18
CA HIS A 30 -9.14 23.12 -23.86
C HIS A 30 -8.16 22.67 -22.78
N TYR A 31 -7.86 23.56 -21.84
CA TYR A 31 -6.80 23.35 -20.86
C TYR A 31 -7.34 23.11 -19.45
N ILE A 32 -6.90 22.03 -18.82
CA ILE A 32 -7.28 21.66 -17.46
C ILE A 32 -6.02 21.66 -16.58
N GLY A 33 -6.11 22.30 -15.43
CA GLY A 33 -5.00 22.44 -14.50
C GLY A 33 -5.27 23.43 -13.38
N ARG A 34 -4.20 23.88 -12.71
CA ARG A 34 -4.30 24.83 -11.59
C ARG A 34 -4.97 26.14 -12.01
N GLY A 35 -6.14 26.41 -11.41
CA GLY A 35 -6.98 27.56 -11.71
C GLY A 35 -8.09 27.32 -12.75
N THR A 36 -8.25 26.10 -13.31
CA THR A 36 -9.42 25.75 -14.15
C THR A 36 -10.70 25.67 -13.31
N PHE A 37 -10.59 25.23 -12.05
CA PHE A 37 -11.64 25.30 -11.04
C PHE A 37 -11.17 26.19 -9.90
N GLU A 38 -12.10 26.89 -9.22
CA GLU A 38 -11.78 27.83 -8.14
C GLU A 38 -10.97 27.18 -7.01
N GLN A 39 -11.34 25.95 -6.64
CA GLN A 39 -10.70 25.18 -5.57
C GLN A 39 -9.38 24.51 -6.02
N LEU A 40 -9.13 24.40 -7.34
CA LEU A 40 -7.96 23.70 -7.89
C LEU A 40 -6.71 24.59 -7.88
N GLN A 41 -6.15 24.81 -6.68
CA GLN A 41 -4.98 25.68 -6.46
C GLN A 41 -3.65 24.92 -6.17
N GLU A 42 -3.64 23.59 -6.31
CA GLU A 42 -2.46 22.74 -6.08
C GLU A 42 -1.24 23.18 -6.91
N LYS A 43 -0.14 23.52 -6.22
CA LYS A 43 1.09 24.04 -6.83
C LYS A 43 1.82 23.03 -7.72
N LYS A 44 1.68 21.73 -7.46
CA LYS A 44 2.18 20.63 -8.29
C LYS A 44 1.42 20.49 -9.61
N CYS A 45 0.16 20.93 -9.65
CA CYS A 45 -0.63 20.96 -10.86
C CYS A 45 -0.19 22.16 -11.73
N SER A 46 0.15 21.91 -12.98
CA SER A 46 0.47 22.97 -13.96
C SER A 46 -0.81 23.73 -14.32
N ARG A 47 -0.75 25.00 -14.76
CA ARG A 47 -1.95 25.71 -15.25
C ARG A 47 -2.55 25.08 -16.52
N LYS A 48 -1.70 24.42 -17.32
CA LYS A 48 -2.05 23.58 -18.46
C LYS A 48 -1.52 22.16 -18.20
N GLN A 49 -2.11 21.46 -17.25
CA GLN A 49 -1.64 20.14 -16.80
C GLN A 49 -2.03 19.05 -17.80
N VAL A 50 -3.27 19.13 -18.28
CA VAL A 50 -3.81 18.32 -19.37
C VAL A 50 -4.38 19.25 -20.45
N THR A 51 -4.28 18.83 -21.71
CA THR A 51 -5.01 19.42 -22.83
C THR A 51 -6.01 18.40 -23.38
N ILE A 52 -7.26 18.81 -23.55
CA ILE A 52 -8.29 18.06 -24.29
C ILE A 52 -8.51 18.78 -25.62
N THR A 53 -8.42 18.03 -26.72
CA THR A 53 -8.53 18.54 -28.09
C THR A 53 -9.80 18.01 -28.73
N LEU A 54 -10.71 18.90 -29.15
CA LEU A 54 -11.92 18.56 -29.92
C LEU A 54 -11.64 18.86 -31.39
N ASN A 55 -11.69 17.85 -32.25
CA ASN A 55 -11.48 18.00 -33.70
C ASN A 55 -12.80 18.18 -34.46
N ASP A 56 -12.73 18.61 -35.72
CA ASP A 56 -13.90 18.85 -36.57
C ASP A 56 -14.51 17.58 -37.18
N ASP A 57 -13.79 16.46 -37.15
CA ASP A 57 -14.26 15.10 -37.48
C ASP A 57 -15.03 14.41 -36.34
N ASN A 58 -15.15 15.06 -35.17
CA ASN A 58 -15.68 14.56 -33.90
C ASN A 58 -14.77 13.56 -33.14
N THR A 59 -13.50 13.40 -33.53
CA THR A 59 -12.50 12.76 -32.66
C THR A 59 -12.14 13.68 -31.49
N VAL A 60 -11.73 13.05 -30.39
CA VAL A 60 -11.28 13.75 -29.18
C VAL A 60 -10.01 13.10 -28.68
N TYR A 61 -9.04 13.95 -28.35
CA TYR A 61 -7.75 13.51 -27.81
C TYR A 61 -7.45 14.18 -26.48
N ILE A 62 -6.76 13.45 -25.61
CA ILE A 62 -6.20 13.94 -24.35
C ILE A 62 -4.67 13.83 -24.39
N SER A 63 -3.97 14.83 -23.83
CA SER A 63 -2.50 14.79 -23.68
C SER A 63 -2.03 15.45 -22.38
N SER A 64 -0.96 14.89 -21.79
CA SER A 64 -0.33 15.42 -20.58
C SER A 64 0.70 16.50 -20.95
N THR A 65 0.36 17.77 -20.75
CA THR A 65 1.22 18.91 -21.12
C THR A 65 1.96 19.53 -19.93
N GLY A 66 1.66 19.11 -18.71
CA GLY A 66 2.27 19.61 -17.47
C GLY A 66 3.71 19.14 -17.22
N ILE A 67 4.31 19.65 -16.13
CA ILE A 67 5.65 19.22 -15.68
C ILE A 67 5.58 17.89 -14.93
N ASN A 68 4.58 17.74 -14.04
CA ASN A 68 4.27 16.45 -13.42
C ASN A 68 3.46 15.58 -14.38
N PRO A 69 3.51 14.25 -14.27
CA PRO A 69 2.69 13.35 -15.08
C PRO A 69 1.20 13.45 -14.72
N SER A 70 0.35 13.24 -15.73
CA SER A 70 -1.08 12.98 -15.59
C SER A 70 -1.41 11.59 -16.14
N TYR A 71 -2.56 11.05 -15.76
CA TYR A 71 -2.88 9.64 -15.96
C TYR A 71 -4.25 9.48 -16.64
N LEU A 72 -4.40 8.42 -17.42
CA LEU A 72 -5.62 8.05 -18.15
C LEU A 72 -5.99 6.60 -17.77
N LYS A 73 -7.27 6.33 -17.58
CA LYS A 73 -7.85 5.00 -17.39
C LYS A 73 -9.00 4.86 -18.35
N LYS A 74 -8.98 3.86 -19.25
CA LYS A 74 -10.12 3.63 -20.14
C LYS A 74 -11.38 3.19 -19.38
N ALA A 75 -12.54 3.38 -20.01
CA ALA A 75 -13.82 2.94 -19.45
C ALA A 75 -13.82 1.44 -19.08
N GLU A 76 -13.20 0.60 -19.91
CA GLU A 76 -13.07 -0.86 -19.71
C GLU A 76 -11.85 -1.28 -18.86
N GLU A 77 -10.98 -0.35 -18.46
CA GLU A 77 -9.77 -0.62 -17.68
C GLU A 77 -9.95 -0.34 -16.19
N GLU A 78 -9.35 -1.17 -15.33
CA GLU A 78 -9.42 -1.01 -13.87
C GLU A 78 -8.33 -0.06 -13.31
N PHE A 79 -7.28 0.25 -14.06
CA PHE A 79 -6.08 0.94 -13.57
C PHE A 79 -5.67 2.16 -14.41
N PHE A 80 -5.15 3.19 -13.75
CA PHE A 80 -4.63 4.39 -14.40
C PHE A 80 -3.25 4.15 -15.00
N VAL A 81 -3.12 4.35 -16.32
CA VAL A 81 -1.86 4.38 -17.07
C VAL A 81 -1.30 5.80 -17.06
N GLN A 82 0.01 5.95 -16.87
CA GLN A 82 0.66 7.25 -16.98
C GLN A 82 0.74 7.68 -18.45
N MET A 83 0.20 8.86 -18.77
CA MET A 83 0.37 9.43 -20.11
C MET A 83 1.82 9.89 -20.31
N THR A 84 2.44 9.48 -21.41
CA THR A 84 3.65 10.12 -21.94
C THR A 84 3.39 11.62 -22.15
N LYS A 85 4.35 12.46 -21.78
CA LYS A 85 4.23 13.91 -21.95
C LYS A 85 4.08 14.28 -23.43
N ASP A 86 3.15 15.19 -23.71
CA ASP A 86 2.80 15.72 -25.04
C ASP A 86 2.34 14.66 -26.09
N GLN A 87 2.13 13.40 -25.68
CA GLN A 87 1.51 12.36 -26.53
C GLN A 87 -0.02 12.46 -26.46
N ASN A 88 -0.68 12.31 -27.61
CA ASN A 88 -2.13 12.24 -27.72
C ASN A 88 -2.64 10.79 -27.52
N TYR A 89 -3.71 10.66 -26.74
CA TYR A 89 -4.48 9.42 -26.52
C TYR A 89 -5.94 9.69 -26.91
N SER A 90 -6.67 8.72 -27.47
CA SER A 90 -8.11 8.88 -27.69
C SER A 90 -8.84 9.08 -26.36
N LEU A 91 -9.91 9.87 -26.36
CA LEU A 91 -10.76 10.08 -25.19
C LEU A 91 -12.21 9.74 -25.54
N GLU A 92 -12.78 8.81 -24.79
CA GLU A 92 -14.06 8.15 -25.08
C GLU A 92 -15.05 8.27 -23.90
N ASP A 93 -16.30 7.84 -24.10
CA ASP A 93 -17.34 7.98 -23.09
C ASP A 93 -17.12 6.99 -21.93
N GLY A 94 -17.11 7.50 -20.69
CA GLY A 94 -16.77 6.74 -19.50
C GLY A 94 -15.28 6.67 -19.16
N ASP A 95 -14.38 7.23 -20.00
CA ASP A 95 -12.97 7.35 -19.67
C ASP A 95 -12.76 8.24 -18.43
N CYS A 96 -11.75 7.90 -17.62
CA CYS A 96 -11.33 8.72 -16.49
C CYS A 96 -9.90 9.22 -16.68
N PHE A 97 -9.59 10.45 -16.29
CA PHE A 97 -8.21 10.94 -16.21
C PHE A 97 -7.95 11.65 -14.88
N SER A 98 -6.71 11.64 -14.40
CA SER A 98 -6.32 12.35 -13.17
C SER A 98 -5.15 13.30 -13.45
N LEU A 99 -5.23 14.52 -12.92
CA LEU A 99 -4.23 15.57 -13.18
C LEU A 99 -2.89 15.28 -12.50
N LEU A 100 -2.92 14.56 -11.37
CA LEU A 100 -1.78 13.99 -10.65
C LEU A 100 -2.13 12.52 -10.30
N PHE A 101 -1.20 11.75 -9.73
CA PHE A 101 -1.44 10.34 -9.41
C PHE A 101 -2.62 10.19 -8.44
N GLU A 102 -3.71 9.57 -8.91
CA GLU A 102 -4.97 9.32 -8.15
C GLU A 102 -5.52 10.57 -7.41
N MET A 103 -5.29 11.77 -7.96
CA MET A 103 -5.76 13.04 -7.41
C MET A 103 -6.26 13.97 -8.51
N TYR A 104 -7.37 14.66 -8.23
CA TYR A 104 -8.11 15.49 -9.19
C TYR A 104 -8.49 14.64 -10.40
N THR A 105 -9.29 13.62 -10.10
CA THR A 105 -9.76 12.57 -10.99
C THR A 105 -11.10 12.99 -11.59
N PHE A 106 -11.18 13.01 -12.92
CA PHE A 106 -12.36 13.40 -13.66
C PHE A 106 -12.89 12.24 -14.49
N LEU A 107 -14.21 12.04 -14.43
CA LEU A 107 -14.96 11.23 -15.38
C LEU A 107 -15.31 12.08 -16.61
N VAL A 108 -15.17 11.50 -17.79
CA VAL A 108 -15.54 12.11 -19.07
C VAL A 108 -16.84 11.49 -19.56
N THR A 109 -17.81 12.34 -19.92
CA THR A 109 -19.09 11.92 -20.50
C THR A 109 -19.45 12.75 -21.72
N PHE A 110 -20.06 12.12 -22.72
CA PHE A 110 -20.40 12.71 -24.02
C PHE A 110 -21.93 12.79 -24.19
N GLN A 111 -22.46 14.01 -24.19
CA GLN A 111 -23.89 14.24 -24.43
C GLN A 111 -24.12 14.68 -25.89
N PRO A 112 -25.11 14.11 -26.61
CA PRO A 112 -25.44 14.58 -27.97
C PRO A 112 -26.03 16.00 -27.93
N LEU A 113 -25.61 16.86 -28.87
CA LEU A 113 -26.19 18.20 -29.01
C LEU A 113 -27.57 18.12 -29.66
N ASN A 114 -28.60 17.95 -28.82
CA ASN A 114 -30.01 17.92 -29.22
C ASN A 114 -30.46 19.28 -29.81
N ASN A 115 -30.32 19.44 -31.13
CA ASN A 115 -30.89 20.54 -31.91
C ASN A 115 -32.44 20.46 -32.01
N ASN A 116 -33.13 20.54 -30.87
CA ASN A 116 -34.60 20.61 -30.79
C ASN A 116 -35.04 21.94 -30.16
N ASN A 117 -35.59 22.83 -30.99
CA ASN A 117 -36.00 24.20 -30.63
C ASN A 117 -37.23 24.30 -29.68
N ASN A 118 -37.55 23.23 -28.95
CA ASN A 118 -38.78 23.11 -28.15
C ASN A 118 -38.59 23.34 -26.63
N ALA A 119 -37.36 23.59 -26.17
CA ALA A 119 -37.05 23.81 -24.75
C ALA A 119 -37.54 25.17 -24.16
N ILE A 120 -38.16 26.03 -24.97
CA ILE A 120 -38.60 27.38 -24.56
C ILE A 120 -40.01 27.39 -23.91
N HIS A 121 -40.81 26.33 -24.09
CA HIS A 121 -42.23 26.34 -23.70
C HIS A 121 -42.56 25.72 -22.32
N GLU A 122 -41.69 24.88 -21.77
CA GLU A 122 -41.86 24.26 -20.43
C GLU A 122 -41.44 25.20 -19.29
N ASP A 123 -40.32 25.92 -19.46
CA ASP A 123 -39.71 26.75 -18.41
C ASP A 123 -40.56 28.00 -18.05
N LYS A 124 -41.46 28.43 -18.94
CA LYS A 124 -42.47 29.45 -18.64
C LYS A 124 -43.65 28.92 -17.81
N LYS A 125 -43.91 27.61 -17.84
CA LYS A 125 -45.06 26.99 -17.15
C LYS A 125 -44.78 26.73 -15.67
N ARG A 126 -43.57 26.26 -15.33
CA ARG A 126 -43.14 26.08 -13.92
C ARG A 126 -43.17 27.41 -13.14
N LYS A 127 -42.64 28.48 -13.74
CA LYS A 127 -42.55 29.82 -13.13
C LYS A 127 -43.91 30.51 -12.87
N GLN A 128 -45.01 30.02 -13.42
CA GLN A 128 -46.36 30.47 -13.06
C GLN A 128 -46.99 29.65 -11.91
N ILE A 129 -46.65 28.36 -11.79
CA ILE A 129 -47.21 27.45 -10.79
C ILE A 129 -46.63 27.76 -9.39
N ASP A 130 -45.31 27.95 -9.27
CA ASP A 130 -44.67 28.32 -7.99
C ASP A 130 -45.25 29.62 -7.41
N HIS A 131 -45.45 30.63 -8.26
CA HIS A 131 -45.94 31.94 -7.83
C HIS A 131 -47.40 31.89 -7.34
N GLN A 132 -48.21 30.97 -7.87
CA GLN A 132 -49.58 30.78 -7.42
C GLN A 132 -49.64 29.95 -6.13
N GLN A 133 -48.75 28.98 -5.92
CA GLN A 133 -48.68 28.21 -4.67
C GLN A 133 -48.14 29.04 -3.49
N GLN A 134 -47.10 29.86 -3.70
CA GLN A 134 -46.58 30.73 -2.63
C GLN A 134 -47.61 31.76 -2.12
N GLN A 135 -48.47 32.29 -3.00
CA GLN A 135 -49.53 33.21 -2.59
C GLN A 135 -50.63 32.54 -1.74
N VAL A 136 -50.91 31.25 -1.95
CA VAL A 136 -51.88 30.50 -1.14
C VAL A 136 -51.35 30.23 0.27
N LEU A 137 -50.09 29.81 0.42
CA LEU A 137 -49.50 29.58 1.75
C LEU A 137 -49.47 30.87 2.59
N GLN A 138 -49.14 32.03 1.99
CA GLN A 138 -49.13 33.31 2.69
C GLN A 138 -50.53 33.81 3.11
N GLN A 139 -51.61 33.32 2.48
CA GLN A 139 -52.98 33.61 2.92
C GLN A 139 -53.46 32.65 4.02
N GLN A 140 -52.93 31.43 4.09
CA GLN A 140 -53.22 30.49 5.18
C GLN A 140 -52.54 30.92 6.49
N GLN A 141 -51.24 31.25 6.45
CA GLN A 141 -50.47 31.71 7.62
C GLN A 141 -50.98 33.03 8.23
N LYS A 142 -51.84 33.78 7.52
CA LYS A 142 -52.50 34.99 8.05
C LYS A 142 -53.84 34.74 8.76
N LYS A 143 -54.32 33.51 8.86
CA LYS A 143 -55.58 33.17 9.56
C LYS A 143 -55.42 32.57 10.95
N GLU A 144 -54.24 32.03 11.28
CA GLU A 144 -53.97 31.42 12.60
C GLU A 144 -53.36 32.40 13.61
N TYR A 145 -53.17 33.68 13.23
CA TYR A 145 -52.54 34.71 14.07
C TYR A 145 -53.54 35.60 14.85
N GLN A 146 -54.79 35.15 15.02
CA GLN A 146 -55.84 35.81 15.81
C GLN A 146 -56.70 34.81 16.60
N SER A 147 -56.05 34.00 17.43
CA SER A 147 -56.70 33.24 18.50
C SER A 147 -55.76 33.09 19.70
N ASP A 148 -56.33 33.36 20.88
CA ASP A 148 -55.92 32.87 22.20
C ASP A 148 -54.60 33.40 22.78
N GLU A 149 -54.67 34.64 23.29
CA GLU A 149 -54.03 34.94 24.57
C GLU A 149 -54.70 34.12 25.70
N ASN A 150 -53.87 33.49 26.54
CA ASN A 150 -54.02 33.18 27.98
C ASN A 150 -53.73 31.70 28.38
N GLU A 151 -52.87 31.55 29.40
CA GLU A 151 -52.87 30.56 30.53
C GLU A 151 -53.16 29.05 30.25
N ASP A 152 -52.47 28.04 30.81
CA ASP A 152 -51.52 28.05 31.93
C ASP A 152 -50.60 26.80 32.09
N ILE A 153 -49.44 27.03 32.73
CA ILE A 153 -48.70 26.22 33.74
C ILE A 153 -48.60 24.65 33.69
N ASN A 154 -47.35 24.20 33.48
CA ASN A 154 -46.60 23.09 34.11
C ASN A 154 -46.94 21.57 33.94
N LYS A 155 -46.18 20.96 33.00
CA LYS A 155 -45.19 19.86 33.23
C LYS A 155 -45.63 18.46 33.72
N LYS A 156 -45.36 17.45 32.86
CA LYS A 156 -44.65 16.21 33.27
C LYS A 156 -43.88 15.54 32.09
N LYS A 157 -42.60 15.23 32.34
CA LYS A 157 -41.72 14.21 31.71
C LYS A 157 -41.51 14.15 30.16
N LYS A 158 -40.27 14.52 29.77
CA LYS A 158 -39.29 13.80 28.90
C LYS A 158 -39.53 13.64 27.37
N ILE A 159 -38.39 13.71 26.65
CA ILE A 159 -38.16 13.45 25.19
C ILE A 159 -38.73 14.62 24.35
N ASP A 160 -38.00 15.26 23.41
CA ASP A 160 -37.12 14.67 22.38
C ASP A 160 -35.84 15.48 22.01
N VAL A 161 -35.16 15.04 20.94
CA VAL A 161 -33.90 15.51 20.33
C VAL A 161 -33.93 16.93 19.74
N THR A 162 -32.86 17.69 19.98
CA THR A 162 -32.36 18.74 19.05
C THR A 162 -30.83 18.72 18.99
N GLY A 163 -30.26 18.71 17.79
CA GLY A 163 -28.81 18.58 17.60
C GLY A 163 -28.02 19.88 17.73
N THR A 164 -27.34 20.08 18.86
CA THR A 164 -26.17 20.99 18.97
C THR A 164 -24.89 20.16 18.96
N LYS A 165 -24.00 20.42 17.99
CA LYS A 165 -22.65 19.81 17.97
C LYS A 165 -21.88 20.18 19.23
N LEU A 166 -21.13 19.22 19.78
CA LEU A 166 -20.36 19.44 21.00
C LEU A 166 -19.07 20.22 20.70
N GLN A 167 -18.61 21.06 21.63
CA GLN A 167 -17.27 21.64 21.53
C GLN A 167 -16.23 20.53 21.75
N CYS A 168 -15.17 20.48 20.94
CA CYS A 168 -14.11 19.51 21.15
C CYS A 168 -13.39 19.78 22.49
N PRO A 169 -13.22 18.80 23.41
CA PRO A 169 -12.52 19.02 24.69
C PRO A 169 -11.04 19.41 24.54
N PHE A 170 -10.48 19.29 23.33
CA PHE A 170 -9.11 19.73 23.00
C PHE A 170 -9.08 21.04 22.18
N GLY A 171 -10.24 21.59 21.84
CA GLY A 171 -10.39 22.82 21.04
C GLY A 171 -9.55 22.84 19.76
N SER A 172 -9.03 24.01 19.42
CA SER A 172 -8.08 24.22 18.30
C SER A 172 -6.72 23.52 18.44
N LYS A 173 -6.48 22.75 19.51
CA LYS A 173 -5.31 21.88 19.68
C LYS A 173 -5.62 20.40 19.41
N CYS A 174 -6.81 20.05 18.94
CA CYS A 174 -7.14 18.66 18.62
C CYS A 174 -6.28 18.13 17.45
N TYR A 175 -5.69 16.94 17.63
CA TYR A 175 -4.84 16.29 16.63
C TYR A 175 -5.61 15.31 15.72
N ARG A 176 -6.89 15.05 16.00
CA ARG A 176 -7.73 14.13 15.22
C ARG A 176 -8.11 14.77 13.88
N LYS A 177 -8.01 13.99 12.80
CA LYS A 177 -8.26 14.45 11.42
C LYS A 177 -9.21 13.56 10.61
N ASN A 178 -9.87 12.59 11.24
CA ASN A 178 -10.96 11.83 10.61
C ASN A 178 -12.13 12.79 10.30
N PRO A 179 -12.70 12.80 9.07
CA PRO A 179 -13.95 13.51 8.75
C PRO A 179 -15.06 13.39 9.81
N ASP A 180 -15.29 12.20 10.39
CA ASP A 180 -16.30 11.97 11.44
C ASP A 180 -16.17 12.94 12.62
N HIS A 181 -14.92 13.21 13.05
CA HIS A 181 -14.62 14.06 14.19
C HIS A 181 -15.05 15.52 13.98
N PHE A 182 -15.09 15.99 12.73
CA PHE A 182 -15.59 17.33 12.36
C PHE A 182 -17.09 17.34 12.04
N ILE A 183 -17.71 16.17 11.83
CA ILE A 183 -19.17 16.03 11.83
C ILE A 183 -19.68 16.20 13.26
N GLU A 184 -19.02 15.62 14.26
CA GLU A 184 -19.48 15.64 15.66
C GLU A 184 -19.03 16.87 16.46
N TYR A 185 -17.77 17.33 16.30
CA TYR A 185 -17.17 18.33 17.20
C TYR A 185 -16.76 19.66 16.55
N VAL A 186 -17.10 20.76 17.23
CA VAL A 186 -16.71 22.15 16.86
C VAL A 186 -15.37 22.53 17.48
N HIS A 187 -14.58 23.34 16.77
CA HIS A 187 -13.23 23.75 17.16
C HIS A 187 -13.08 25.27 16.95
N ASP A 188 -12.83 26.02 18.02
CA ASP A 188 -12.79 27.49 17.97
C ASP A 188 -11.37 28.04 17.77
N GLY A 189 -11.22 28.91 16.77
CA GLY A 189 -9.94 29.50 16.32
C GLY A 189 -9.30 28.69 15.18
N ASN A 190 -8.96 29.25 14.02
CA ASN A 190 -8.89 30.68 13.66
C ASN A 190 -9.24 30.93 12.18
N ASN A 191 -9.85 32.08 11.88
CA ASN A 191 -10.19 32.60 10.55
C ASN A 191 -9.59 34.02 10.47
N ASN A 192 -8.87 34.47 9.45
CA ASN A 192 -9.34 34.79 8.09
C ASN A 192 -8.13 35.07 7.17
N ASN A 193 -8.36 35.18 5.86
CA ASN A 193 -8.06 36.40 5.12
C ASN A 193 -8.66 36.38 3.70
N ASN A 194 -9.88 36.90 3.56
CA ASN A 194 -10.39 37.39 2.27
C ASN A 194 -9.92 38.82 2.07
N ASN A 195 -9.15 39.09 1.02
CA ASN A 195 -8.89 40.46 0.58
C ASN A 195 -10.08 40.94 -0.25
N ASN A 196 -10.76 42.01 0.17
CA ASN A 196 -11.24 42.99 -0.79
C ASN A 196 -11.24 44.42 -0.23
N ASN A 197 -10.95 45.35 -1.13
CA ASN A 197 -10.51 46.71 -0.82
C ASN A 197 -11.65 47.61 -0.26
N SER A 198 -11.38 48.35 0.81
CA SER A 198 -12.07 49.63 1.10
C SER A 198 -11.19 50.54 1.95
N ASN A 199 -11.09 51.80 1.52
CA ASN A 199 -10.20 52.80 2.07
C ASN A 199 -10.79 53.46 3.33
N SER A 200 -10.06 53.46 4.45
CA SER A 200 -10.30 54.36 5.58
C SER A 200 -9.03 54.56 6.40
N ASN A 201 -8.59 55.82 6.50
CA ASN A 201 -7.38 56.23 7.22
C ASN A 201 -7.71 56.53 8.69
N SER A 202 -7.09 55.81 9.63
CA SER A 202 -7.08 56.16 11.05
C SER A 202 -5.77 55.73 11.71
N ASN A 203 -4.89 56.70 11.94
CA ASN A 203 -3.68 56.54 12.73
C ASN A 203 -4.04 56.43 14.22
N SER A 204 -3.58 55.40 14.93
CA SER A 204 -3.60 55.33 16.39
C SER A 204 -2.46 54.47 16.93
N ASN A 205 -1.36 55.15 17.27
CA ASN A 205 -0.24 54.61 18.02
C ASN A 205 -0.70 54.06 19.38
N SER A 206 -0.22 52.87 19.77
CA SER A 206 -0.38 52.33 21.12
C SER A 206 0.83 51.47 21.49
N ASN A 207 1.88 52.16 21.93
CA ASN A 207 3.07 51.58 22.53
C ASN A 207 2.71 50.84 23.85
N SER A 208 3.21 49.63 24.04
CA SER A 208 3.17 48.92 25.33
C SER A 208 4.44 48.11 25.50
N ASN A 209 5.55 48.83 25.66
CA ASN A 209 6.86 48.30 26.00
C ASN A 209 6.84 47.62 27.38
N SER A 210 7.47 46.45 27.49
CA SER A 210 7.85 45.84 28.76
C SER A 210 9.20 45.14 28.57
N ASN A 211 10.23 45.97 28.64
CA ASN A 211 11.62 45.60 28.42
C ASN A 211 12.20 44.83 29.62
N SER A 212 13.08 43.86 29.37
CA SER A 212 14.02 43.32 30.35
C SER A 212 15.31 42.97 29.61
N ASN A 213 16.36 43.74 29.89
CA ASN A 213 17.49 43.93 28.98
C ASN A 213 18.80 43.34 29.51
N SER A 214 19.53 42.62 28.67
CA SER A 214 20.98 42.35 28.79
C SER A 214 21.50 41.92 27.40
N ASN A 215 21.68 42.82 26.44
CA ASN A 215 22.76 43.81 26.33
C ASN A 215 24.13 43.13 26.05
N SER A 216 24.50 42.95 24.76
CA SER A 216 25.51 43.78 24.04
C SER A 216 26.96 43.30 24.26
N ASN A 217 28.00 43.57 23.46
CA ASN A 217 28.21 44.27 22.17
C ASN A 217 29.53 43.68 21.56
N SER A 218 30.00 43.87 20.32
CA SER A 218 29.64 44.66 19.11
C SER A 218 29.83 43.73 17.86
N ASN A 219 29.91 44.06 16.55
CA ASN A 219 30.20 45.26 15.73
C ASN A 219 31.69 45.74 15.79
N SER A 220 32.36 46.22 14.73
CA SER A 220 31.85 46.88 13.51
C SER A 220 32.70 46.63 12.26
N ASN A 221 32.09 46.89 11.10
CA ASN A 221 32.70 47.00 9.77
C ASN A 221 33.67 48.20 9.64
N SER A 222 34.65 48.12 8.73
CA SER A 222 35.44 49.27 8.24
C SER A 222 35.64 49.18 6.73
N ASN A 223 35.48 50.32 6.06
CA ASN A 223 35.35 50.46 4.60
C ASN A 223 36.60 51.12 3.99
N SER A 224 37.01 50.73 2.76
CA SER A 224 37.48 51.66 1.70
C SER A 224 37.87 50.96 0.39
N ASN A 225 36.92 50.92 -0.54
CA ASN A 225 37.05 51.21 -1.98
C ASN A 225 38.43 51.66 -2.53
N SER A 226 38.93 51.07 -3.63
CA SER A 226 39.16 51.77 -4.93
C SER A 226 39.87 50.95 -6.04
N ASN A 227 39.29 51.02 -7.25
CA ASN A 227 39.91 51.04 -8.60
C ASN A 227 40.91 49.98 -9.13
N SER A 228 40.41 49.26 -10.15
CA SER A 228 40.86 49.32 -11.57
C SER A 228 42.04 48.49 -12.10
N ASN A 229 41.73 47.79 -13.21
CA ASN A 229 42.60 47.43 -14.34
C ASN A 229 43.74 46.42 -14.08
N SER A 230 44.26 45.70 -15.08
CA SER A 230 43.72 45.22 -16.38
C SER A 230 44.78 44.26 -16.95
N TYR A 231 44.38 43.34 -17.86
CA TYR A 231 45.26 42.46 -18.65
C TYR A 231 46.05 41.39 -17.85
N ASN A 232 46.57 40.31 -18.46
CA ASN A 232 45.98 39.44 -19.49
C ASN A 232 46.75 38.09 -19.51
N ASN A 233 46.23 37.10 -20.24
CA ASN A 233 46.97 35.97 -20.82
C ASN A 233 47.81 35.03 -19.92
N ASN A 234 47.22 33.86 -19.70
CA ASN A 234 47.64 32.58 -20.30
C ASN A 234 48.87 31.78 -19.82
N ASN A 235 48.64 30.46 -19.93
CA ASN A 235 49.54 29.38 -20.35
C ASN A 235 50.42 28.64 -19.33
N ASN A 236 49.88 27.47 -18.97
CA ASN A 236 50.42 26.15 -19.37
C ASN A 236 51.41 25.41 -18.46
N ASN A 237 50.91 24.24 -18.06
CA ASN A 237 51.52 22.92 -18.28
C ASN A 237 52.64 22.42 -17.35
N ASN A 238 52.23 21.41 -16.60
CA ASN A 238 52.78 20.05 -16.63
C ASN A 238 54.07 19.73 -15.88
N ASN A 239 53.97 18.59 -15.17
CA ASN A 239 54.99 17.54 -15.04
C ASN A 239 56.23 17.84 -14.17
N ASN A 240 56.83 16.86 -13.50
CA ASN A 240 56.33 15.58 -12.96
C ASN A 240 57.37 15.03 -11.95
N SER A 241 57.05 13.93 -11.26
CA SER A 241 58.00 12.88 -10.83
C SER A 241 59.23 13.22 -9.98
N ASP A 242 59.13 12.83 -8.70
CA ASP A 242 60.01 11.84 -8.03
C ASP A 242 61.42 12.19 -7.47
N ASN A 243 61.76 11.42 -6.43
CA ASN A 243 63.11 11.03 -5.93
C ASN A 243 64.03 12.05 -5.22
N GLU A 244 64.90 11.65 -4.27
CA GLU A 244 64.89 10.51 -3.33
C GLU A 244 65.96 10.70 -2.21
N GLY A 245 65.67 10.35 -0.95
CA GLY A 245 66.68 10.09 0.10
C GLY A 245 67.54 11.26 0.61
N SER A 246 68.51 11.08 1.53
CA SER A 246 68.73 9.99 2.52
C SER A 246 69.81 10.42 3.56
N LYS A 247 69.70 9.96 4.83
CA LYS A 247 70.74 10.00 5.92
C LYS A 247 71.11 11.41 6.45
N ASN A 248 71.75 11.67 7.60
CA ASN A 248 72.03 11.06 8.93
C ASN A 248 72.59 12.24 9.81
N GLU A 249 72.83 12.27 11.14
CA GLU A 249 72.69 11.46 12.38
C GLU A 249 72.77 12.50 13.57
N GLY A 250 72.71 12.22 14.88
CA GLY A 250 72.62 11.02 15.73
C GLY A 250 72.87 11.40 17.22
N ASN A 251 72.77 10.43 18.16
CA ASN A 251 73.10 10.51 19.62
C ASN A 251 72.24 11.48 20.50
N GLU A 252 71.99 11.25 21.81
CA GLU A 252 72.41 10.17 22.73
C GLU A 252 71.47 9.96 23.95
N ASN A 253 71.53 8.76 24.55
CA ASN A 253 71.33 8.42 25.99
C ASN A 253 69.97 8.48 26.74
N ASN A 254 69.43 7.27 26.96
CA ASN A 254 69.28 6.57 28.28
C ASN A 254 67.91 6.41 29.00
N ASN A 255 67.73 5.15 29.44
CA ASN A 255 66.82 4.58 30.46
C ASN A 255 65.28 4.68 30.25
N GLY A 256 64.49 3.60 30.41
CA GLY A 256 64.86 2.21 30.72
C GLY A 256 63.63 1.25 30.77
N ASN A 257 63.91 -0.05 30.93
CA ASN A 257 62.96 -1.18 31.09
C ASN A 257 61.96 -1.48 29.95
N HIS A 258 62.46 -2.31 29.02
CA HIS A 258 61.90 -3.56 28.47
C HIS A 258 60.41 -3.93 28.75
N LYS A 259 59.59 -4.37 27.78
CA LYS A 259 59.73 -5.51 26.81
C LYS A 259 59.55 -6.90 27.47
N ASN A 260 59.00 -7.94 26.82
CA ASN A 260 58.74 -8.13 25.38
C ASN A 260 57.59 -9.12 25.06
N GLU A 261 57.07 -9.02 23.84
CA GLU A 261 56.31 -10.01 23.04
C GLU A 261 57.33 -10.84 22.16
N PRO A 262 57.02 -11.61 21.07
CA PRO A 262 55.75 -12.20 20.56
C PRO A 262 55.87 -13.66 19.96
N SER A 263 54.81 -14.09 19.23
CA SER A 263 54.82 -14.78 17.90
C SER A 263 55.02 -16.31 17.68
N PHE A 264 53.93 -16.93 17.16
CA PHE A 264 53.79 -17.84 15.99
C PHE A 264 54.50 -19.22 15.82
N SER A 265 53.69 -20.30 16.00
CA SER A 265 53.47 -21.46 15.07
C SER A 265 54.60 -22.51 14.79
N PRO A 266 54.30 -23.65 14.11
CA PRO A 266 53.36 -24.75 14.48
C PRO A 266 54.03 -26.16 14.41
N PRO A 267 53.38 -27.27 14.82
CA PRO A 267 53.27 -28.43 13.87
C PRO A 267 52.09 -29.44 14.04
N MET A 268 51.79 -30.09 12.91
CA MET A 268 51.34 -31.49 12.62
C MET A 268 50.35 -32.35 13.47
N ILE A 269 49.69 -33.22 12.69
CA ILE A 269 48.69 -34.27 12.97
C ILE A 269 49.22 -35.47 13.79
N VAL A 270 48.40 -36.02 14.72
CA VAL A 270 48.43 -37.44 15.15
C VAL A 270 46.98 -37.95 15.36
N GLN A 271 46.74 -39.27 15.22
CA GLN A 271 45.45 -39.96 15.37
C GLN A 271 45.13 -40.38 16.83
N PRO A 272 43.86 -40.62 17.21
CA PRO A 272 43.49 -41.08 18.56
C PRO A 272 43.55 -42.62 18.74
N THR A 273 43.96 -43.09 19.92
CA THR A 273 44.04 -44.53 20.26
C THR A 273 43.35 -44.92 21.56
N ASN A 274 42.12 -45.42 21.43
CA ASN A 274 41.49 -46.57 22.10
C ASN A 274 41.59 -46.83 23.64
N LYS A 275 40.44 -47.27 24.18
CA LYS A 275 40.20 -48.05 25.43
C LYS A 275 40.29 -47.26 26.76
N SER A 276 39.39 -47.43 27.73
CA SER A 276 38.17 -48.27 27.84
C SER A 276 37.26 -47.76 29.01
N ASP A 277 36.20 -48.40 29.56
CA ASP A 277 35.76 -49.80 29.49
C ASP A 277 34.25 -50.10 29.78
N ILE A 278 33.94 -51.39 29.59
CA ILE A 278 32.78 -52.25 29.88
C ILE A 278 31.80 -51.86 31.03
N ASN A 279 30.48 -51.77 30.73
CA ASN A 279 29.51 -52.86 31.05
C ASN A 279 28.09 -52.70 30.46
N GLN A 280 27.40 -53.82 30.23
CA GLN A 280 25.97 -53.93 29.82
C GLN A 280 25.35 -55.23 30.39
N PRO A 281 24.03 -55.26 30.66
CA PRO A 281 23.20 -56.47 30.56
C PRO A 281 22.42 -56.54 29.23
N LYS A 282 21.99 -57.75 28.82
CA LYS A 282 21.52 -58.09 27.46
C LYS A 282 20.02 -58.45 27.40
N SER A 283 19.44 -58.38 26.20
CA SER A 283 18.43 -59.29 25.57
C SER A 283 17.29 -58.52 24.86
N LYS A 284 16.65 -59.01 23.79
CA LYS A 284 16.94 -60.13 22.86
C LYS A 284 16.20 -59.84 21.54
N THR A 285 16.78 -60.13 20.38
CA THR A 285 16.12 -60.01 19.07
C THR A 285 15.87 -61.39 18.47
N LEU A 286 14.76 -61.57 17.76
CA LEU A 286 14.45 -62.76 16.96
C LEU A 286 14.57 -62.44 15.47
N ILE A 287 15.16 -63.36 14.70
CA ILE A 287 15.31 -63.32 13.25
C ILE A 287 14.73 -64.63 12.71
N ASN A 288 14.05 -64.58 11.57
CA ASN A 288 13.74 -65.75 10.73
C ASN A 288 14.04 -65.40 9.27
N ASP A 289 14.97 -66.13 8.66
CA ASP A 289 15.17 -66.16 7.21
C ASP A 289 14.20 -67.14 6.54
N ILE A 290 13.96 -67.00 5.22
CA ILE A 290 14.04 -68.11 4.26
C ILE A 290 14.10 -67.61 2.79
N LYS A 291 15.31 -67.75 2.22
CA LYS A 291 15.70 -68.11 0.84
C LYS A 291 14.78 -67.82 -0.36
N ASN A 292 15.35 -67.12 -1.35
CA ASN A 292 14.97 -67.20 -2.76
C ASN A 292 15.24 -68.59 -3.39
N THR A 293 14.64 -68.89 -4.54
CA THR A 293 15.10 -69.95 -5.46
C THR A 293 14.80 -69.56 -6.91
N THR A 294 15.70 -69.87 -7.84
CA THR A 294 15.62 -69.48 -9.27
C THR A 294 15.24 -70.69 -10.13
N THR A 295 14.44 -70.50 -11.19
CA THR A 295 14.33 -71.49 -12.28
C THR A 295 14.08 -70.78 -13.61
N THR A 296 14.83 -71.17 -14.65
CA THR A 296 14.71 -70.74 -16.05
C THR A 296 14.11 -71.87 -16.90
N ILE A 297 13.61 -71.55 -18.11
CA ILE A 297 13.92 -72.23 -19.41
C ILE A 297 12.89 -71.87 -20.52
N ASN A 298 13.43 -71.47 -21.69
CA ASN A 298 12.98 -71.63 -23.09
C ASN A 298 11.53 -71.29 -23.52
N THR A 299 11.30 -70.24 -24.32
CA THR A 299 11.47 -70.07 -25.80
C THR A 299 10.34 -70.60 -26.68
N ASN A 300 9.83 -69.74 -27.56
CA ASN A 300 9.94 -69.97 -29.01
C ASN A 300 9.77 -68.64 -29.79
N ALA A 301 10.29 -68.59 -31.02
CA ALA A 301 10.29 -67.39 -31.86
C ALA A 301 10.04 -67.72 -33.34
N THR A 302 9.36 -66.83 -34.05
CA THR A 302 9.29 -66.78 -35.53
C THR A 302 8.72 -65.41 -35.97
N SER A 303 8.99 -64.87 -37.16
CA SER A 303 10.29 -64.52 -37.79
C SER A 303 10.03 -63.93 -39.20
N ALA A 304 9.84 -62.61 -39.33
CA ALA A 304 10.01 -61.84 -40.57
C ALA A 304 9.96 -60.33 -40.21
N LYS A 305 11.04 -59.54 -40.18
CA LYS A 305 11.97 -59.05 -41.23
C LYS A 305 11.41 -57.97 -42.18
N ILE A 306 12.01 -56.77 -42.05
CA ILE A 306 12.43 -55.82 -43.12
C ILE A 306 11.29 -55.03 -43.83
N ALA A 307 11.38 -53.71 -44.04
CA ALA A 307 12.22 -52.63 -43.46
C ALA A 307 11.63 -51.24 -43.85
N THR A 308 12.23 -50.15 -43.33
CA THR A 308 12.41 -48.78 -43.92
C THR A 308 11.46 -48.29 -45.05
N SER A 309 10.94 -47.06 -45.04
CA SER A 309 11.16 -45.91 -44.12
C SER A 309 10.26 -44.71 -44.46
N ALA A 310 9.63 -44.08 -43.46
CA ALA A 310 9.28 -42.65 -43.42
C ALA A 310 8.71 -42.26 -42.04
N THR A 311 9.06 -41.09 -41.53
CA THR A 311 8.61 -40.51 -40.24
C THR A 311 8.21 -39.04 -40.45
N PRO A 312 7.48 -38.39 -39.53
CA PRO A 312 6.37 -38.88 -38.69
C PRO A 312 5.20 -37.86 -38.64
N SER A 313 4.32 -37.97 -37.63
CA SER A 313 3.41 -36.93 -37.07
C SER A 313 2.17 -36.52 -37.86
N THR A 314 1.01 -36.23 -37.24
CA THR A 314 0.47 -36.67 -35.93
C THR A 314 -1.07 -36.70 -36.03
N THR A 315 -1.70 -37.74 -35.51
CA THR A 315 -3.16 -37.93 -35.52
C THR A 315 -3.91 -36.91 -34.66
N THR A 316 -5.02 -36.36 -35.15
CA THR A 316 -5.96 -35.54 -34.36
C THR A 316 -7.41 -36.00 -34.58
N ALA A 317 -7.99 -36.66 -33.58
CA ALA A 317 -9.43 -36.92 -33.40
C ALA A 317 -9.64 -37.07 -31.89
N ILE A 318 -10.37 -36.22 -31.16
CA ILE A 318 -11.81 -35.92 -31.24
C ILE A 318 -12.67 -37.17 -30.99
N ILE A 319 -13.24 -37.27 -29.78
CA ILE A 319 -14.69 -37.41 -29.52
C ILE A 319 -14.97 -37.18 -28.01
N GLN A 320 -16.21 -36.83 -27.68
CA GLN A 320 -16.66 -36.37 -26.35
C GLN A 320 -16.80 -37.51 -25.32
N ALA A 321 -16.78 -37.20 -24.02
CA ALA A 321 -18.01 -37.07 -23.20
C ALA A 321 -17.79 -37.32 -21.69
N LYS A 322 -18.16 -36.36 -20.84
CA LYS A 322 -19.33 -36.47 -19.92
C LYS A 322 -19.46 -35.25 -19.00
N THR A 323 -20.65 -34.67 -18.98
CA THR A 323 -21.16 -33.88 -17.85
C THR A 323 -21.64 -34.83 -16.76
N THR A 324 -21.38 -34.48 -15.49
CA THR A 324 -22.05 -35.05 -14.33
C THR A 324 -22.41 -33.92 -13.38
N ASN A 325 -23.70 -33.60 -13.29
CA ASN A 325 -24.19 -32.59 -12.36
C ASN A 325 -24.24 -33.17 -10.95
N THR A 326 -23.70 -32.44 -9.98
CA THR A 326 -24.04 -32.56 -8.56
C THR A 326 -24.46 -31.18 -8.08
N ASN A 327 -25.75 -31.00 -7.84
CA ASN A 327 -26.28 -29.75 -7.32
C ASN A 327 -26.01 -29.70 -5.80
N ASP A 328 -25.18 -28.78 -5.35
CA ASP A 328 -25.22 -28.25 -3.99
C ASP A 328 -25.52 -26.75 -4.08
N SER A 329 -26.61 -26.32 -3.43
CA SER A 329 -27.10 -24.95 -3.50
C SER A 329 -26.31 -24.03 -2.57
N PHE A 330 -25.40 -23.24 -3.13
CA PHE A 330 -24.80 -22.10 -2.45
C PHE A 330 -25.60 -20.82 -2.71
N ASP A 331 -25.82 -20.04 -1.65
CA ASP A 331 -26.79 -18.95 -1.63
C ASP A 331 -26.34 -17.72 -2.47
N GLU A 332 -27.18 -17.27 -3.40
CA GLU A 332 -26.80 -16.37 -4.50
C GLU A 332 -26.87 -14.87 -4.12
N SER A 333 -26.40 -14.54 -2.91
CA SER A 333 -26.57 -13.20 -2.30
C SER A 333 -25.32 -12.30 -2.29
N ASN A 334 -24.21 -12.71 -2.90
CA ASN A 334 -22.88 -12.08 -2.71
C ASN A 334 -22.14 -11.65 -4.00
N SER A 335 -22.87 -11.26 -5.05
CA SER A 335 -22.33 -10.86 -6.36
C SER A 335 -21.39 -9.63 -6.38
N ASN A 336 -21.31 -8.87 -5.28
CA ASN A 336 -20.35 -7.76 -5.11
C ASN A 336 -19.01 -8.20 -4.49
N ILE A 337 -18.95 -9.29 -3.72
CA ILE A 337 -17.69 -9.76 -3.11
C ILE A 337 -16.76 -10.36 -4.17
N SER A 338 -17.31 -11.06 -5.15
CA SER A 338 -16.57 -11.65 -6.27
C SER A 338 -15.86 -10.63 -7.17
N LYS A 339 -16.26 -9.35 -7.14
CA LYS A 339 -15.59 -8.25 -7.89
C LYS A 339 -14.36 -7.67 -7.20
N ILE A 340 -14.17 -7.95 -5.91
CA ILE A 340 -13.00 -7.47 -5.13
C ILE A 340 -11.82 -8.45 -5.30
N ILE A 341 -12.10 -9.69 -5.68
CA ILE A 341 -11.21 -10.84 -5.57
C ILE A 341 -10.72 -11.26 -6.96
N GLY A 342 -9.46 -10.95 -7.27
CA GLY A 342 -8.79 -11.42 -8.47
C GLY A 342 -8.52 -12.93 -8.47
N GLN A 343 -7.89 -13.43 -9.54
CA GLN A 343 -7.53 -14.85 -9.71
C GLN A 343 -6.63 -15.31 -8.54
N LYS A 344 -7.21 -16.06 -7.59
CA LYS A 344 -6.72 -16.12 -6.19
C LYS A 344 -5.31 -16.65 -5.97
N TYR A 345 -4.92 -17.73 -6.62
CA TYR A 345 -3.72 -18.51 -6.32
C TYR A 345 -3.13 -19.08 -7.61
N ARG A 346 -1.83 -19.41 -7.62
CA ARG A 346 -1.11 -19.83 -8.83
C ARG A 346 -0.23 -21.04 -8.58
N LYS A 347 -0.52 -22.15 -9.27
CA LYS A 347 0.30 -23.36 -9.23
C LYS A 347 1.75 -23.06 -9.63
N LYS A 348 2.69 -23.63 -8.86
CA LYS A 348 4.14 -23.51 -9.04
C LYS A 348 4.57 -23.90 -10.46
N ARG A 349 5.46 -23.13 -11.08
CA ARG A 349 6.04 -23.45 -12.38
C ARG A 349 7.17 -24.47 -12.24
N LEU A 350 7.38 -25.28 -13.27
CA LEU A 350 8.43 -26.31 -13.28
C LEU A 350 9.86 -25.74 -13.11
N THR A 351 10.06 -24.48 -13.53
CA THR A 351 11.30 -23.71 -13.39
C THR A 351 11.68 -23.39 -11.95
N ASP A 352 10.68 -23.24 -11.08
CA ASP A 352 10.85 -22.68 -9.73
C ASP A 352 10.95 -23.78 -8.66
N ALA A 353 11.03 -25.05 -9.08
CA ALA A 353 10.94 -26.24 -8.24
C ALA A 353 11.77 -26.17 -6.94
N PHE A 354 13.00 -25.63 -7.02
CA PHE A 354 13.96 -25.53 -5.91
C PHE A 354 13.74 -24.37 -4.93
N LYS A 355 12.86 -23.40 -5.25
CA LYS A 355 12.50 -22.33 -4.30
C LYS A 355 11.53 -22.86 -3.25
N GLU A 356 11.85 -22.73 -1.96
CA GLU A 356 10.95 -23.12 -0.88
C GLU A 356 9.96 -22.00 -0.55
N ARG A 357 8.65 -22.27 -0.58
CA ARG A 357 7.60 -21.31 -0.23
C ARG A 357 7.33 -21.31 1.28
N SER A 358 8.37 -20.99 2.06
CA SER A 358 8.26 -20.86 3.51
C SER A 358 8.07 -19.40 3.94
N LEU A 359 6.94 -19.13 4.62
CA LEU A 359 6.49 -17.80 5.02
C LEU A 359 6.22 -17.74 6.53
N ALA A 360 6.92 -16.84 7.21
CA ALA A 360 6.54 -16.37 8.54
C ALA A 360 5.67 -15.11 8.42
N PHE A 361 4.56 -15.03 9.13
CA PHE A 361 3.61 -13.90 9.03
C PHE A 361 2.86 -13.64 10.33
N PRO A 362 2.48 -12.39 10.67
CA PRO A 362 1.71 -12.10 11.87
C PRO A 362 0.26 -12.60 11.75
N PHE A 363 -0.40 -12.80 12.88
CA PHE A 363 -1.86 -12.91 12.93
C PHE A 363 -2.47 -11.53 12.65
N ILE A 364 -2.85 -11.32 11.39
CA ILE A 364 -2.98 -9.98 10.80
C ILE A 364 -4.07 -9.16 11.52
N SER A 365 -3.71 -7.94 11.88
CA SER A 365 -4.50 -6.89 12.53
C SER A 365 -4.91 -7.14 13.99
N THR A 366 -4.54 -8.27 14.62
CA THR A 366 -5.13 -8.64 15.92
C THR A 366 -4.50 -7.98 17.14
N SER A 367 -3.22 -7.58 17.11
CA SER A 367 -2.56 -6.96 18.27
C SER A 367 -2.71 -5.43 18.28
N THR A 368 -1.81 -4.71 17.61
CA THR A 368 -1.78 -3.24 17.66
C THR A 368 -2.96 -2.59 16.97
N PHE A 369 -3.48 -3.23 15.93
CA PHE A 369 -4.63 -2.77 15.14
C PHE A 369 -5.98 -3.16 15.76
N GLY A 370 -6.01 -4.00 16.80
CA GLY A 370 -7.21 -4.25 17.61
C GLY A 370 -8.38 -4.92 16.89
N PHE A 371 -8.14 -5.63 15.78
CA PHE A 371 -9.19 -6.36 15.08
C PHE A 371 -9.73 -7.49 15.97
N ASN A 372 -11.06 -7.64 16.03
CA ASN A 372 -11.73 -8.63 16.87
C ASN A 372 -11.21 -10.05 16.59
N ILE A 373 -10.68 -10.70 17.64
CA ILE A 373 -9.91 -11.94 17.52
C ILE A 373 -10.75 -13.08 16.91
N GLU A 374 -12.03 -13.21 17.26
CA GLU A 374 -12.91 -14.26 16.73
C GLU A 374 -13.14 -14.11 15.23
N LYS A 375 -13.49 -12.89 14.77
CA LYS A 375 -13.64 -12.55 13.35
C LYS A 375 -12.31 -12.69 12.60
N ALA A 376 -11.17 -12.40 13.23
CA ALA A 376 -9.86 -12.61 12.64
C ALA A 376 -9.51 -14.10 12.51
N THR A 377 -9.83 -14.94 13.50
CA THR A 377 -9.62 -16.40 13.42
C THR A 377 -10.45 -17.02 12.30
N GLU A 378 -11.73 -16.64 12.17
CA GLU A 378 -12.62 -17.05 11.07
C GLU A 378 -11.97 -16.76 9.71
N ILE A 379 -11.52 -15.52 9.49
CA ILE A 379 -10.91 -15.06 8.23
C ILE A 379 -9.56 -15.74 7.97
N ALA A 380 -8.67 -15.79 8.97
CA ALA A 380 -7.34 -16.37 8.83
C ALA A 380 -7.42 -17.87 8.57
N ALA A 381 -8.22 -18.62 9.35
CA ALA A 381 -8.39 -20.06 9.16
C ALA A 381 -8.99 -20.38 7.79
N LYS A 382 -10.00 -19.61 7.34
CA LYS A 382 -10.55 -19.75 5.99
C LYS A 382 -9.47 -19.53 4.93
N ALA A 383 -8.73 -18.43 4.97
CA ALA A 383 -7.74 -18.10 3.94
C ALA A 383 -6.57 -19.09 3.89
N ILE A 384 -6.11 -19.57 5.05
CA ILE A 384 -5.05 -20.57 5.18
C ILE A 384 -5.54 -21.93 4.65
N SER A 385 -6.75 -22.34 5.00
CA SER A 385 -7.34 -23.61 4.53
C SER A 385 -7.57 -23.58 3.02
N GLU A 386 -8.10 -22.48 2.48
CA GLU A 386 -8.39 -22.32 1.06
C GLU A 386 -7.11 -22.37 0.21
N TYR A 387 -6.04 -21.68 0.65
CA TYR A 387 -4.72 -21.73 0.02
C TYR A 387 -4.09 -23.14 0.09
N LEU A 388 -3.99 -23.73 1.29
CA LEU A 388 -3.35 -25.03 1.46
C LEU A 388 -4.11 -26.17 0.75
N HIS A 389 -5.45 -26.08 0.67
CA HIS A 389 -6.26 -27.01 -0.12
C HIS A 389 -6.04 -26.84 -1.63
N PHE A 390 -6.04 -25.59 -2.14
CA PHE A 390 -5.70 -25.33 -3.55
C PHE A 390 -4.30 -25.87 -3.89
N HIS A 391 -3.34 -25.75 -2.98
CA HIS A 391 -1.99 -26.31 -3.10
C HIS A 391 -1.85 -27.72 -2.51
N GLU A 392 -2.85 -28.59 -2.63
CA GLU A 392 -2.67 -30.00 -2.26
C GLU A 392 -1.48 -30.65 -3.01
N LYS A 393 -0.75 -31.53 -2.32
CA LYS A 393 0.49 -32.22 -2.75
C LYS A 393 1.73 -31.32 -2.95
N GLU A 394 1.64 -30.01 -2.74
CA GLU A 394 2.80 -29.09 -2.75
C GLU A 394 3.43 -29.01 -1.35
N ASP A 395 4.40 -29.89 -1.10
CA ASP A 395 5.12 -30.03 0.18
C ASP A 395 6.23 -28.98 0.41
N ASP A 396 6.49 -28.11 -0.57
CA ASP A 396 7.45 -26.99 -0.45
C ASP A 396 6.87 -25.75 0.27
N ILE A 397 5.57 -25.74 0.54
CA ILE A 397 4.88 -24.67 1.27
C ILE A 397 5.01 -24.90 2.78
N LYS A 398 5.43 -23.88 3.52
CA LYS A 398 5.40 -23.86 5.00
C LYS A 398 4.86 -22.52 5.47
N LEU A 399 3.81 -22.53 6.30
CA LEU A 399 3.13 -21.36 6.81
C LEU A 399 3.28 -21.28 8.32
N LYS A 400 3.97 -20.26 8.83
CA LYS A 400 4.20 -20.04 10.27
C LYS A 400 3.53 -18.74 10.71
N MET A 401 2.34 -18.84 11.30
CA MET A 401 1.62 -17.67 11.81
C MET A 401 2.10 -17.30 13.21
N MET A 402 2.68 -16.13 13.34
CA MET A 402 3.19 -15.54 14.58
C MET A 402 2.04 -14.89 15.35
N VAL A 403 1.78 -15.36 16.57
CA VAL A 403 0.75 -14.84 17.47
C VAL A 403 1.42 -14.32 18.74
N GLU A 404 1.14 -13.07 19.10
CA GLU A 404 1.62 -12.50 20.36
C GLU A 404 1.04 -13.23 21.57
N LYS A 405 1.86 -13.43 22.60
CA LYS A 405 1.53 -14.13 23.86
C LYS A 405 0.31 -13.57 24.60
N SER A 406 -0.06 -12.31 24.37
CA SER A 406 -1.27 -11.66 24.84
C SER A 406 -2.57 -12.18 24.18
N ILE A 407 -2.45 -12.79 23.01
CA ILE A 407 -3.56 -13.32 22.18
C ILE A 407 -3.50 -14.87 22.15
N TYR A 408 -2.30 -15.45 22.17
CA TYR A 408 -2.09 -16.89 22.16
C TYR A 408 -2.77 -17.57 23.37
N SER A 409 -3.68 -18.49 23.08
CA SER A 409 -4.49 -19.19 24.09
C SER A 409 -4.96 -20.54 23.55
N ASP A 410 -5.23 -21.52 24.41
CA ASP A 410 -5.73 -22.82 23.97
C ASP A 410 -7.11 -22.73 23.31
N THR A 411 -7.93 -21.75 23.71
CA THR A 411 -9.20 -21.41 23.05
C THR A 411 -9.00 -20.90 21.62
N LEU A 412 -7.96 -20.10 21.35
CA LEU A 412 -7.57 -19.71 19.99
C LEU A 412 -7.19 -20.94 19.15
N ILE A 413 -6.35 -21.84 19.69
CA ILE A 413 -5.94 -23.07 18.99
C ILE A 413 -7.13 -24.00 18.72
N GLN A 414 -8.06 -24.14 19.68
CA GLN A 414 -9.31 -24.88 19.50
C GLN A 414 -10.22 -24.24 18.43
N SER A 415 -10.28 -22.90 18.38
CA SER A 415 -11.02 -22.18 17.34
C SER A 415 -10.43 -22.44 15.95
N PHE A 416 -9.10 -22.40 15.77
CA PHE A 416 -8.46 -22.80 14.52
C PHE A 416 -8.76 -24.26 14.14
N LYS A 417 -8.63 -25.22 15.08
CA LYS A 417 -8.99 -26.63 14.84
C LYS A 417 -10.43 -26.81 14.36
N LYS A 418 -11.39 -26.14 15.00
CA LYS A 418 -12.81 -26.13 14.60
C LYS A 418 -13.00 -25.64 13.16
N HIS A 419 -12.35 -24.54 12.78
CA HIS A 419 -12.43 -23.99 11.41
C HIS A 419 -11.73 -24.88 10.37
N PHE A 420 -10.73 -25.68 10.76
CA PHE A 420 -10.12 -26.70 9.91
C PHE A 420 -10.85 -28.06 9.94
N ASN A 421 -12.04 -28.15 10.55
CA ASN A 421 -12.79 -29.40 10.75
C ASN A 421 -11.92 -30.54 11.35
N ASP A 422 -11.07 -30.18 12.33
CA ASP A 422 -10.06 -31.02 12.99
C ASP A 422 -8.97 -31.62 12.07
N LYS A 423 -8.93 -31.23 10.78
CA LYS A 423 -7.92 -31.63 9.79
C LYS A 423 -6.80 -30.59 9.71
N TRP A 424 -5.96 -30.53 10.75
CA TRP A 424 -4.82 -29.62 10.77
C TRP A 424 -3.76 -30.04 9.72
N ASP A 425 -3.41 -29.14 8.80
CA ASP A 425 -2.40 -29.40 7.76
C ASP A 425 -0.99 -29.34 8.36
N LYS A 426 -0.17 -30.36 8.07
CA LYS A 426 1.25 -30.47 8.49
C LYS A 426 2.12 -29.27 8.09
N ARG A 427 1.69 -28.49 7.09
CA ARG A 427 2.38 -27.31 6.55
C ARG A 427 2.05 -26.02 7.30
N PHE A 428 1.10 -26.04 8.24
CA PHE A 428 0.71 -24.89 9.04
C PHE A 428 1.13 -25.01 10.50
N GLU A 429 1.83 -24.00 11.02
CA GLU A 429 2.21 -23.87 12.42
C GLU A 429 1.72 -22.52 12.98
N ILE A 430 1.24 -22.51 14.23
CA ILE A 430 1.04 -21.27 15.00
C ILE A 430 2.19 -21.14 15.99
N ILE A 431 2.96 -20.06 15.85
CA ILE A 431 4.13 -19.76 16.67
C ILE A 431 3.78 -18.69 17.69
N LYS A 432 3.96 -18.99 18.98
CA LYS A 432 3.82 -18.00 20.04
C LYS A 432 5.07 -17.13 20.13
N ILE A 433 4.93 -15.82 19.95
CA ILE A 433 5.99 -14.82 20.15
C ILE A 433 5.68 -13.95 21.38
N GLU A 434 6.71 -13.44 22.07
CA GLU A 434 6.49 -12.64 23.28
C GLU A 434 5.82 -11.30 22.96
N ASN A 435 6.25 -10.63 21.89
CA ASN A 435 5.69 -9.39 21.34
C ASN A 435 6.24 -9.15 19.92
N SER A 436 5.69 -8.20 19.16
CA SER A 436 6.07 -7.91 17.77
C SER A 436 7.53 -7.48 17.52
N ASN A 437 8.32 -7.18 18.56
CA ASN A 437 9.76 -6.86 18.45
C ASN A 437 10.69 -7.93 19.03
N CYS A 438 10.20 -9.09 19.46
CA CYS A 438 11.06 -10.14 20.02
C CYS A 438 11.97 -10.77 18.95
N LEU A 439 13.16 -11.24 19.33
CA LEU A 439 14.19 -11.70 18.37
C LEU A 439 13.90 -13.10 17.81
N GLU A 440 13.18 -13.92 18.58
CA GLU A 440 12.85 -15.30 18.25
C GLU A 440 11.99 -15.41 16.99
N GLN A 441 11.27 -14.34 16.62
CA GLN A 441 10.40 -14.30 15.44
C GLN A 441 11.18 -14.43 14.12
N PHE A 442 12.47 -14.08 14.09
CA PHE A 442 13.31 -14.18 12.88
C PHE A 442 13.89 -15.58 12.69
N SER A 443 14.06 -16.34 13.77
CA SER A 443 14.68 -17.68 13.80
C SER A 443 13.79 -18.83 13.27
N LEU A 444 12.76 -18.52 12.48
CA LEU A 444 11.69 -19.47 12.12
C LEU A 444 11.97 -20.32 10.86
N GLY A 445 13.12 -20.12 10.21
CA GLY A 445 13.53 -20.90 9.03
C GLY A 445 12.60 -20.71 7.83
N CYS A 446 12.15 -19.47 7.59
CA CYS A 446 11.24 -19.10 6.50
C CYS A 446 11.93 -18.14 5.53
N LYS A 447 11.79 -18.40 4.22
CA LYS A 447 12.41 -17.56 3.18
C LYS A 447 11.73 -16.20 2.99
N LEU A 448 10.44 -16.10 3.29
CA LEU A 448 9.69 -14.86 3.29
C LEU A 448 9.30 -14.51 4.72
N PHE A 449 9.49 -13.24 5.10
CA PHE A 449 9.14 -12.72 6.41
C PHE A 449 8.17 -11.54 6.28
N ALA A 450 6.93 -11.71 6.69
CA ALA A 450 5.91 -10.67 6.66
C ALA A 450 5.84 -9.90 7.99
N THR A 451 5.62 -8.59 7.91
CA THR A 451 5.49 -7.69 9.06
C THR A 451 4.37 -6.68 8.81
N GLU A 452 3.68 -6.23 9.85
CA GLU A 452 2.67 -5.19 9.71
C GLU A 452 3.31 -3.83 9.39
N SER A 453 2.65 -3.05 8.53
CA SER A 453 3.02 -1.66 8.25
C SER A 453 1.77 -0.80 8.02
N THR A 454 1.98 0.45 7.61
CA THR A 454 0.91 1.41 7.26
C THR A 454 1.10 1.88 5.83
N TRP A 455 0.16 2.67 5.29
CA TRP A 455 0.25 3.32 3.98
C TRP A 455 1.57 4.05 3.71
N ARG A 456 2.30 4.46 4.77
CA ARG A 456 3.59 5.14 4.66
C ARG A 456 4.72 4.24 4.18
N LEU A 457 4.59 2.92 4.31
CA LEU A 457 5.63 1.91 4.03
C LEU A 457 6.97 2.25 4.73
N LYS A 458 6.90 2.42 6.05
CA LYS A 458 7.97 2.93 6.92
C LYS A 458 8.02 2.22 8.29
N LYS A 459 9.09 2.45 9.05
CA LYS A 459 9.26 1.95 10.42
C LYS A 459 8.10 2.38 11.30
N THR A 460 7.61 1.44 12.11
CA THR A 460 6.61 1.63 13.15
C THR A 460 7.20 1.21 14.51
N PRO A 461 6.58 1.56 15.65
CA PRO A 461 6.99 1.00 16.95
C PRO A 461 6.84 -0.54 17.02
N GLN A 462 5.98 -1.11 16.19
CA GLN A 462 5.66 -2.55 16.17
C GLN A 462 6.73 -3.38 15.45
N ASN A 463 7.33 -2.84 14.38
CA ASN A 463 8.34 -3.51 13.55
C ASN A 463 9.75 -2.89 13.72
N LYS A 464 9.96 -2.14 14.82
CA LYS A 464 11.19 -1.37 15.10
C LYS A 464 12.44 -2.24 14.98
N GLN A 465 12.43 -3.41 15.62
CA GLN A 465 13.57 -4.32 15.68
C GLN A 465 13.98 -4.82 14.28
N LEU A 466 13.01 -5.20 13.45
CA LEU A 466 13.24 -5.62 12.06
C LEU A 466 13.91 -4.49 11.25
N TYR A 467 13.36 -3.28 11.30
CA TYR A 467 13.93 -2.13 10.58
C TYR A 467 15.28 -1.65 11.15
N GLU A 468 15.68 -2.06 12.35
CA GLU A 468 17.01 -1.81 12.91
C GLU A 468 18.02 -2.89 12.50
N MET A 469 17.56 -4.13 12.27
CA MET A 469 18.36 -5.24 11.73
C MET A 469 18.56 -5.18 10.19
N LEU A 470 17.84 -4.30 9.47
CA LEU A 470 17.94 -4.07 8.02
C LEU A 470 18.63 -2.76 7.62
N ASP A 471 19.06 -1.95 8.61
CA ASP A 471 19.26 -0.50 8.48
C ASP A 471 17.96 0.24 8.03
N THR A 472 17.46 1.12 8.91
CA THR A 472 16.18 1.82 8.66
C THR A 472 16.25 2.76 7.44
N SER A 473 17.42 3.37 7.18
CA SER A 473 17.63 4.29 6.06
C SER A 473 17.70 3.53 4.73
N VAL A 474 18.47 2.45 4.69
CA VAL A 474 18.62 1.58 3.51
C VAL A 474 17.27 0.95 3.15
N PHE A 475 16.60 0.33 4.14
CA PHE A 475 15.38 -0.41 3.89
C PHE A 475 14.20 0.51 3.54
N GLU A 476 14.04 1.67 4.18
CA GLU A 476 13.02 2.65 3.74
C GLU A 476 13.33 3.24 2.36
N LYS A 477 14.61 3.42 1.99
CA LYS A 477 14.99 3.85 0.65
C LYS A 477 14.66 2.80 -0.41
N GLU A 478 15.01 1.53 -0.17
CA GLU A 478 14.73 0.44 -1.12
C GLU A 478 13.22 0.20 -1.27
N THR A 479 12.49 0.20 -0.15
CA THR A 479 11.03 0.18 -0.15
C THR A 479 10.46 1.34 -0.98
N LYS A 480 11.04 2.54 -0.89
CA LYS A 480 10.58 3.71 -1.64
C LYS A 480 10.96 3.71 -3.12
N ASN A 481 12.04 3.01 -3.50
CA ASN A 481 12.40 2.79 -4.91
C ASN A 481 11.37 1.87 -5.59
N LEU A 482 11.04 0.75 -4.94
CA LEU A 482 10.04 -0.22 -5.41
C LEU A 482 8.64 0.38 -5.39
N TYR A 483 8.31 1.11 -4.32
CA TYR A 483 6.98 1.63 -4.05
C TYR A 483 7.01 3.15 -3.89
N ALA A 484 7.11 3.82 -5.05
CA ALA A 484 7.10 5.28 -5.16
C ALA A 484 5.78 5.90 -4.63
N ASN A 485 4.67 5.16 -4.67
CA ASN A 485 3.38 5.57 -4.13
C ASN A 485 3.13 5.03 -2.72
N CYS A 486 2.07 5.49 -2.05
CA CYS A 486 1.70 4.99 -0.73
C CYS A 486 1.04 3.61 -0.81
N GLY A 487 1.21 2.80 0.23
CA GLY A 487 0.55 1.50 0.33
C GLY A 487 -0.95 1.62 0.57
N LYS A 488 -1.73 0.66 0.06
CA LYS A 488 -3.19 0.57 0.21
C LYS A 488 -3.56 -0.57 1.16
N ILE A 489 -4.62 -0.37 1.94
CA ILE A 489 -5.16 -1.38 2.87
C ILE A 489 -5.72 -2.56 2.08
N GLY A 490 -5.56 -3.78 2.59
CA GLY A 490 -5.88 -5.01 1.87
C GLY A 490 -4.74 -5.52 0.97
N LYS A 491 -3.61 -4.80 0.86
CA LYS A 491 -2.48 -5.17 -0.02
C LYS A 491 -1.18 -5.35 0.75
N VAL A 492 -0.19 -5.93 0.07
CA VAL A 492 1.14 -6.24 0.62
C VAL A 492 2.26 -5.83 -0.34
N TYR A 493 3.46 -5.60 0.21
CA TYR A 493 4.57 -4.97 -0.49
C TYR A 493 5.88 -5.73 -0.22
N PRO A 494 6.25 -6.72 -1.06
CA PRO A 494 7.51 -7.47 -0.93
C PRO A 494 8.73 -6.59 -1.27
N VAL A 495 9.76 -6.68 -0.43
CA VAL A 495 11.07 -6.03 -0.60
C VAL A 495 12.15 -7.11 -0.55
N PRO A 496 12.71 -7.52 -1.70
CA PRO A 496 13.78 -8.52 -1.74
C PRO A 496 15.09 -7.97 -1.18
N LEU A 497 15.68 -8.67 -0.22
CA LEU A 497 16.93 -8.25 0.42
C LEU A 497 18.14 -8.41 -0.52
N GLN A 498 18.06 -9.37 -1.45
CA GLN A 498 19.11 -9.65 -2.43
C GLN A 498 19.38 -8.48 -3.41
N ASN A 499 18.43 -7.54 -3.57
CA ASN A 499 18.54 -6.43 -4.53
C ASN A 499 19.55 -5.35 -4.13
N ASN A 500 19.97 -5.31 -2.85
CA ASN A 500 20.81 -4.24 -2.32
C ASN A 500 21.94 -4.82 -1.45
N LYS A 501 23.19 -4.40 -1.72
CA LYS A 501 24.38 -4.92 -1.03
C LYS A 501 24.32 -4.82 0.50
N GLN A 502 23.68 -3.78 1.05
CA GLN A 502 23.59 -3.62 2.51
C GLN A 502 22.42 -4.43 3.12
N LEU A 503 21.42 -4.81 2.31
CA LEU A 503 20.32 -5.68 2.74
C LEU A 503 20.70 -7.17 2.65
N ILE A 504 21.44 -7.57 1.62
CA ILE A 504 21.94 -8.95 1.48
C ILE A 504 23.03 -9.26 2.52
N ASP A 505 23.84 -8.28 2.96
CA ASP A 505 24.79 -8.43 4.06
C ASP A 505 24.12 -8.37 5.46
N SER A 506 22.81 -8.14 5.55
CA SER A 506 22.10 -8.07 6.83
C SER A 506 22.03 -9.43 7.56
N ILE A 507 21.94 -9.38 8.89
CA ILE A 507 21.77 -10.58 9.73
C ILE A 507 20.51 -11.39 9.37
N LEU A 508 19.46 -10.71 8.89
CA LEU A 508 18.19 -11.33 8.48
C LEU A 508 18.35 -12.19 7.22
N HIS A 509 19.15 -11.73 6.25
CA HIS A 509 19.48 -12.55 5.09
C HIS A 509 20.53 -13.62 5.43
N ARG A 510 21.66 -13.21 6.02
CA ARG A 510 22.82 -14.08 6.17
C ARG A 510 22.67 -15.18 7.20
N GLU A 511 22.14 -14.87 8.38
CA GLU A 511 22.10 -15.81 9.51
C GLU A 511 20.70 -16.42 9.70
N TYR A 512 19.64 -15.65 9.42
CA TYR A 512 18.25 -16.13 9.48
C TYR A 512 17.69 -16.61 8.13
N GLY A 513 18.42 -16.43 7.02
CA GLY A 513 18.10 -17.00 5.71
C GLY A 513 16.96 -16.33 4.93
N ILE A 514 16.47 -15.16 5.37
CA ILE A 514 15.33 -14.45 4.78
C ILE A 514 15.72 -13.81 3.44
N ASP A 515 14.97 -14.10 2.38
CA ASP A 515 15.19 -13.53 1.04
C ASP A 515 14.31 -12.30 0.78
N ILE A 516 13.08 -12.27 1.31
CA ILE A 516 12.11 -11.20 1.10
C ILE A 516 11.44 -10.79 2.41
N VAL A 517 11.39 -9.49 2.67
CA VAL A 517 10.56 -8.90 3.73
C VAL A 517 9.28 -8.33 3.11
N ILE A 518 8.11 -8.74 3.60
CA ILE A 518 6.81 -8.31 3.08
C ILE A 518 6.18 -7.31 4.05
N LEU A 519 5.92 -6.07 3.61
CA LEU A 519 5.13 -5.11 4.39
C LEU A 519 3.64 -5.36 4.15
N VAL A 520 2.90 -5.67 5.22
CA VAL A 520 1.50 -6.08 5.18
C VAL A 520 0.60 -4.97 5.70
N LEU A 521 -0.36 -4.51 4.90
CA LEU A 521 -1.34 -3.50 5.30
C LEU A 521 -2.68 -4.16 5.61
N GLY A 522 -2.78 -4.64 6.85
CA GLY A 522 -4.02 -5.11 7.47
C GLY A 522 -5.00 -3.97 7.78
N VAL A 523 -6.16 -4.34 8.33
CA VAL A 523 -7.25 -3.42 8.67
C VAL A 523 -7.07 -2.91 10.09
N ASN A 524 -6.79 -1.62 10.25
CA ASN A 524 -6.73 -1.01 11.57
C ASN A 524 -8.12 -0.73 12.13
N MET A 525 -8.44 -1.25 13.33
CA MET A 525 -9.64 -0.89 14.11
C MET A 525 -9.30 0.05 15.28
N ASN A 526 -8.02 0.26 15.59
CA ASN A 526 -7.59 1.04 16.75
C ASN A 526 -7.63 2.56 16.45
N PRO A 527 -8.49 3.36 17.10
CA PRO A 527 -8.66 4.79 16.82
C PRO A 527 -7.43 5.65 17.21
N ASN A 528 -6.42 5.06 17.83
CA ASN A 528 -5.14 5.70 18.18
C ASN A 528 -4.04 5.43 17.12
N LYS A 529 -4.38 4.78 16.01
CA LYS A 529 -3.49 4.43 14.90
C LYS A 529 -4.07 4.99 13.58
N PRO A 530 -3.25 5.18 12.53
CA PRO A 530 -3.73 5.71 11.25
C PRO A 530 -4.86 4.86 10.64
N ASP A 531 -5.76 5.51 9.92
CA ASP A 531 -6.76 4.88 9.05
C ASP A 531 -7.63 3.85 9.78
N ALA A 532 -8.08 4.21 10.98
CA ALA A 532 -8.95 3.38 11.82
C ALA A 532 -10.36 3.26 11.25
N PHE A 533 -10.81 2.03 11.04
CA PHE A 533 -12.18 1.67 10.69
C PHE A 533 -13.08 1.68 11.94
N LYS A 534 -14.36 1.98 11.75
CA LYS A 534 -15.39 1.85 12.80
C LYS A 534 -15.73 0.38 13.04
N GLU A 535 -16.14 0.03 14.25
CA GLU A 535 -16.40 -1.37 14.67
C GLU A 535 -17.51 -2.08 13.86
N ASP A 536 -18.42 -1.29 13.30
CA ASP A 536 -19.56 -1.68 12.46
C ASP A 536 -19.22 -1.72 10.95
N SER A 537 -18.00 -1.33 10.54
CA SER A 537 -17.66 -1.18 9.13
C SER A 537 -17.67 -2.51 8.36
N GLU A 538 -18.63 -2.65 7.44
CA GLU A 538 -18.79 -3.80 6.54
C GLU A 538 -17.53 -4.12 5.73
N LEU A 539 -16.74 -3.09 5.37
CA LEU A 539 -15.48 -3.23 4.62
C LEU A 539 -14.34 -3.91 5.40
N ALA A 540 -14.43 -3.97 6.74
CA ALA A 540 -13.33 -4.48 7.58
C ALA A 540 -13.08 -5.99 7.39
N LYS A 541 -14.14 -6.80 7.28
CA LYS A 541 -14.01 -8.25 7.02
C LYS A 541 -13.44 -8.55 5.61
N PRO A 542 -14.00 -8.01 4.50
CA PRO A 542 -13.46 -8.23 3.16
C PRO A 542 -12.02 -7.77 2.98
N LEU A 543 -11.65 -6.60 3.51
CA LEU A 543 -10.29 -6.08 3.38
C LEU A 543 -9.25 -6.93 4.12
N LEU A 544 -9.57 -7.45 5.31
CA LEU A 544 -8.65 -8.35 6.02
C LEU A 544 -8.45 -9.69 5.28
N LEU A 545 -9.53 -10.25 4.72
CA LEU A 545 -9.45 -11.43 3.86
C LEU A 545 -8.61 -11.17 2.59
N GLU A 546 -8.74 -9.98 2.00
CA GLU A 546 -7.96 -9.57 0.84
C GLU A 546 -6.48 -9.29 1.17
N THR A 547 -6.15 -8.84 2.40
CA THR A 547 -4.76 -8.82 2.89
C THR A 547 -4.16 -10.23 2.88
N TYR A 548 -4.91 -11.25 3.34
CA TYR A 548 -4.47 -12.64 3.29
C TYR A 548 -4.34 -13.19 1.85
N HIS A 549 -5.30 -12.91 0.95
CA HIS A 549 -5.14 -13.28 -0.47
C HIS A 549 -3.90 -12.63 -1.09
N SER A 550 -3.65 -11.34 -0.84
CA SER A 550 -2.49 -10.61 -1.36
C SER A 550 -1.16 -11.16 -0.82
N LEU A 551 -1.14 -11.57 0.45
CA LEU A 551 0.01 -12.22 1.08
C LEU A 551 0.32 -13.58 0.44
N PHE A 552 -0.69 -14.45 0.28
CA PHE A 552 -0.48 -15.77 -0.32
C PHE A 552 -0.21 -15.70 -1.84
N ASN A 553 -0.79 -14.73 -2.56
CA ASN A 553 -0.36 -14.42 -3.94
C ASN A 553 1.13 -14.06 -4.00
N THR A 554 1.63 -13.29 -3.03
CA THR A 554 3.06 -12.92 -3.00
C THR A 554 3.94 -14.16 -2.78
N LEU A 555 3.47 -15.13 -2.01
CA LEU A 555 4.16 -16.41 -1.79
C LEU A 555 4.20 -17.30 -3.05
N ASP A 556 3.15 -17.28 -3.88
CA ASP A 556 3.10 -18.04 -5.15
C ASP A 556 3.94 -17.46 -6.29
N ASN A 557 4.32 -16.19 -6.20
CA ASN A 557 5.16 -15.52 -7.22
C ASN A 557 6.62 -15.37 -6.73
N PHE A 558 7.05 -16.18 -5.74
CA PHE A 558 8.42 -16.22 -5.20
C PHE A 558 9.42 -16.86 -6.18
#